data_AF-A0A955FK42-F1
#
_entry.id   AF-A0A955FK42-F1
#
_cell.length_a   1.000
_cell.length_b   1.000
_cell.length_c   1.000
_cell.angle_alpha   90.00
_cell.angle_beta   90.00
_cell.angle_gamma   90.00
#
_symmetry.space_group_name_H-M   'P 1'
#
loop_
_entity.id
_entity.type
_entity.pdbx_description
1 polymer ?
#
loop_
_entity_poly.entity_id
_entity_poly.type
_entity_poly.pdbx_seq_one_letter_code
_entity_poly.pdbx_strand_id
1 'polypeptide(L)'
;QGICKNFPFVVLTSNGERELPAPFLRRCLHLELRAPNEQKLQRIVDAHFKTLDEAARQRVATFINNIITRREQKSEYVATDQLLNAIYLITQPAAQVELSTPLRENDSTTLQDFILKTIAEI
;
A
#
# COMPACT_ATOMS: atom_id res chain seq x y z
N GLN A 1 22.88 36.09 -23.52
CA GLN A 1 22.00 34.90 -23.66
C GLN A 1 21.13 34.81 -22.42
N GLY A 2 19.81 34.89 -22.55
CA GLY A 2 18.90 34.77 -21.41
C GLY A 2 18.68 33.31 -21.06
N ILE A 3 19.12 32.90 -19.87
CA ILE A 3 18.89 31.54 -19.36
C ILE A 3 17.49 31.54 -18.72
N CYS A 4 16.59 30.66 -19.18
CA CYS A 4 15.28 30.48 -18.57
C CYS A 4 15.47 29.86 -17.18
N LYS A 5 15.12 30.59 -16.12
CA LYS A 5 15.28 30.12 -14.72
C LYS A 5 14.19 29.14 -14.28
N ASN A 6 13.07 29.10 -14.99
CA ASN A 6 11.92 28.27 -14.66
C ASN A 6 11.52 27.47 -15.89
N PHE A 7 12.20 26.34 -16.10
CA PHE A 7 11.80 25.38 -17.11
C PHE A 7 10.57 24.62 -16.62
N PRO A 8 9.39 24.73 -17.28
CA PRO A 8 8.19 24.06 -16.81
C PRO A 8 8.30 22.54 -17.03
N PHE A 9 8.14 21.78 -15.95
CA PHE A 9 8.06 20.32 -15.98
C PHE A 9 6.62 19.88 -15.71
N VAL A 10 6.06 19.08 -16.62
CA VAL A 10 4.68 18.59 -16.54
C VAL A 10 4.69 17.09 -16.29
N VAL A 11 4.00 16.66 -15.23
CA VAL A 11 3.79 15.23 -14.90
C VAL A 11 2.31 14.91 -15.09
N LEU A 12 2.03 13.83 -15.80
CA LEU A 12 0.70 13.27 -15.98
C LEU A 12 0.71 11.83 -15.45
N THR A 13 -0.36 11.43 -14.77
CA THR A 13 -0.55 10.07 -14.28
C THR A 13 -1.79 9.46 -14.91
N SER A 14 -1.70 8.19 -15.29
CA SER A 14 -2.85 7.39 -15.73
C SER A 14 -2.87 6.08 -14.95
N ASN A 15 -4.06 5.62 -14.58
CA ASN A 15 -4.28 4.31 -13.98
C ASN A 15 -4.42 3.20 -15.04
N GLY A 16 -4.36 3.54 -16.33
CA GLY A 16 -4.46 2.58 -17.44
C GLY A 16 -5.88 2.10 -17.76
N GLU A 17 -6.91 2.56 -17.05
CA GLU A 17 -8.31 2.17 -17.32
C GLU A 17 -8.83 2.73 -18.64
N ARG A 18 -8.32 3.90 -19.04
CA ARG A 18 -8.61 4.54 -20.32
C ARG A 18 -7.32 4.82 -21.06
N GLU A 19 -7.27 4.39 -22.31
CA GLU A 19 -6.14 4.70 -23.17
C GLU A 19 -6.08 6.20 -23.48
N LEU A 20 -4.87 6.75 -23.40
CA LEU A 20 -4.62 8.12 -23.81
C LEU A 20 -4.52 8.19 -25.35
N PRO A 21 -5.08 9.23 -25.99
CA PRO A 21 -5.00 9.38 -27.44
C PRO A 21 -3.55 9.41 -27.97
N ALA A 22 -3.30 8.85 -29.15
CA ALA A 22 -1.97 8.86 -29.77
C ALA A 22 -1.28 10.25 -29.88
N PRO A 23 -2.01 11.37 -30.08
CA PRO A 23 -1.40 12.71 -30.02
C PRO A 23 -0.83 13.10 -28.64
N PHE A 24 -1.37 12.57 -27.55
CA PHE A 24 -0.83 12.75 -26.20
C PHE A 24 0.43 11.91 -26.00
N LEU A 25 0.35 10.63 -26.35
CA LEU A 25 1.46 9.68 -26.19
C LEU A 25 2.73 10.15 -26.92
N ARG A 26 2.60 10.72 -28.13
CA ARG A 26 3.74 11.24 -28.91
C ARG A 26 4.42 12.48 -28.31
N ARG A 27 3.83 13.10 -27.28
CA ARG A 27 4.38 14.29 -26.58
C ARG A 27 4.85 13.98 -25.16
N CYS A 28 4.73 12.72 -24.71
CA CYS A 28 5.07 12.31 -23.36
C CYS A 28 6.20 11.29 -23.37
N LEU A 29 7.08 11.37 -22.36
CA LEU A 29 7.96 10.26 -22.02
C LEU A 29 7.15 9.28 -21.16
N HIS A 30 7.04 8.04 -21.62
CA HIS A 30 6.28 7.01 -20.90
C HIS A 30 7.14 6.34 -19.86
N LEU A 31 6.67 6.38 -18.61
CA LEU A 31 7.21 5.59 -17.51
C LEU A 31 6.11 4.67 -16.99
N GLU A 32 6.25 3.38 -17.23
CA GLU A 32 5.35 2.37 -16.67
C GLU A 32 5.77 2.06 -15.23
N LEU A 33 4.88 2.35 -14.28
CA LEU A 33 5.10 2.02 -12.88
C LEU A 33 4.62 0.60 -12.60
N ARG A 34 5.56 -0.36 -12.66
CA ARG A 34 5.28 -1.76 -12.31
C ARG A 34 5.01 -1.91 -10.82
N ALA A 35 4.17 -2.89 -10.50
CA ALA A 35 3.91 -3.30 -9.12
C ALA A 35 5.25 -3.61 -8.40
N PRO A 36 5.43 -3.14 -7.16
CA PRO A 36 6.65 -3.41 -6.41
C PRO A 36 6.73 -4.90 -6.06
N ASN A 37 7.93 -5.47 -6.20
CA ASN A 37 8.25 -6.79 -5.66
C ASN A 37 8.44 -6.73 -4.14
N GLU A 38 8.63 -7.88 -3.51
CA GLU A 38 8.85 -8.02 -2.06
C GLU A 38 9.93 -7.06 -1.54
N GLN A 39 11.13 -7.08 -2.14
CA GLN A 39 12.24 -6.22 -1.74
C GLN A 39 11.89 -4.72 -1.83
N LYS A 40 11.17 -4.31 -2.88
CA LYS A 40 10.75 -2.92 -3.06
C LYS A 40 9.64 -2.55 -2.06
N LEU A 41 8.71 -3.46 -1.76
CA LEU A 41 7.70 -3.28 -0.72
C LEU A 41 8.36 -3.09 0.65
N GLN A 42 9.34 -3.91 1.00
CA GLN A 42 10.08 -3.76 2.26
C GLN A 42 10.73 -2.38 2.37
N ARG A 43 11.41 -1.93 1.31
CA ARG A 43 12.01 -0.57 1.27
C ARG A 43 10.98 0.54 1.39
N ILE A 44 9.80 0.36 0.82
CA ILE A 44 8.70 1.32 0.96
C ILE A 44 8.24 1.35 2.42
N VAL A 45 8.05 0.19 3.06
CA VAL A 45 7.67 0.10 4.47
C VAL A 45 8.72 0.76 5.36
N ASP A 46 10.00 0.43 5.20
CA ASP A 46 11.10 0.98 6.00
C ASP A 46 11.19 2.52 5.88
N ALA A 47 10.86 3.07 4.71
CA ALA A 47 10.83 4.52 4.50
C ALA A 47 9.64 5.20 5.20
N HIS A 48 8.51 4.50 5.36
CA HIS A 48 7.31 5.03 6.01
C HIS A 48 7.32 4.83 7.53
N PHE A 49 7.90 3.73 8.01
CA PHE A 49 7.87 3.32 9.43
C PHE A 49 9.30 3.20 9.97
N LYS A 50 9.81 4.30 10.53
CA LYS A 50 11.21 4.41 10.98
C LYS A 50 11.55 3.52 12.18
N THR A 51 10.56 3.11 12.96
CA THR A 51 10.73 2.29 14.16
C THR A 51 9.63 1.25 14.23
N LEU A 52 9.97 0.02 13.88
CA LEU A 52 9.15 -1.17 14.09
C LEU A 52 9.87 -2.08 15.08
N ASP A 53 9.14 -2.63 16.04
CA ASP A 53 9.66 -3.71 16.88
C ASP A 53 9.75 -5.03 16.08
N GLU A 54 10.42 -6.04 16.63
CA GLU A 54 10.59 -7.33 15.94
C GLU A 54 9.26 -8.02 15.65
N ALA A 55 8.29 -7.91 16.55
CA ALA A 55 6.97 -8.51 16.37
C ALA A 55 6.20 -7.87 15.21
N ALA A 56 6.29 -6.55 15.06
CA ALA A 56 5.71 -5.79 13.97
C ALA A 56 6.43 -6.09 12.66
N ARG A 57 7.76 -6.20 12.66
CA ARG A 57 8.53 -6.61 11.47
C ARG A 57 8.09 -7.99 10.96
N GLN A 58 7.87 -8.95 11.85
CA GLN A 58 7.40 -10.28 11.46
C GLN A 58 6.00 -10.23 10.82
N ARG A 59 5.07 -9.44 11.39
CA ARG A 59 3.73 -9.24 10.83
C ARG A 59 3.77 -8.55 9.46
N VAL A 60 4.61 -7.54 9.30
CA VAL A 60 4.86 -6.83 8.04
C VAL A 60 5.31 -7.82 6.96
N ALA A 61 6.29 -8.67 7.25
CA ALA A 61 6.79 -9.66 6.31
C ALA A 61 5.66 -10.61 5.84
N THR A 62 4.79 -11.04 6.77
CA THR A 62 3.60 -11.83 6.44
C THR A 62 2.64 -11.07 5.50
N PHE A 63 2.37 -9.79 5.76
CA PHE A 63 1.51 -8.99 4.89
C PHE A 63 2.09 -8.79 3.49
N ILE A 64 3.40 -8.55 3.38
CA ILE A 64 4.07 -8.43 2.09
C ILE A 64 3.92 -9.73 1.29
N ASN A 65 4.17 -10.89 1.92
CA ASN A 65 4.03 -12.19 1.27
C ASN A 65 2.60 -12.47 0.81
N ASN A 66 1.61 -12.12 1.62
CA ASN A 66 0.19 -12.24 1.25
C ASN A 66 -0.15 -11.42 0.02
N ILE A 67 0.30 -10.16 -0.05
CA ILE A 67 0.07 -9.27 -1.20
C ILE A 67 0.73 -9.82 -2.47
N ILE A 68 1.97 -10.30 -2.38
CA ILE A 68 2.68 -10.89 -3.53
C ILE A 68 1.91 -12.13 -4.03
N THR A 69 1.53 -13.01 -3.12
CA THR A 69 0.81 -14.25 -3.45
C THR A 69 -0.53 -13.95 -4.15
N ARG A 70 -1.32 -12.98 -3.65
CA ARG A 70 -2.60 -12.58 -4.28
C ARG A 70 -2.43 -12.02 -5.68
N ARG A 71 -1.39 -11.20 -5.88
CA ARG A 71 -1.06 -10.63 -7.20
C ARG A 71 -0.69 -11.73 -8.19
N GLU A 72 0.05 -12.75 -7.76
CA GLU A 72 0.41 -13.91 -8.59
C GLU A 72 -0.80 -14.77 -8.95
N GLN A 73 -1.72 -14.97 -8.00
CA GLN A 73 -2.95 -15.73 -8.19
C GLN A 73 -3.99 -14.99 -9.05
N LYS A 74 -3.70 -13.77 -9.53
CA LYS A 74 -4.63 -12.86 -10.22
C LYS A 74 -5.93 -12.62 -9.44
N SER A 75 -5.93 -12.85 -8.13
CA SER A 75 -7.16 -12.86 -7.35
C SER A 75 -7.69 -11.45 -7.09
N GLU A 76 -6.82 -10.45 -6.99
CA GLU A 76 -7.20 -9.04 -6.89
C GLU A 76 -5.93 -8.18 -7.00
N TYR A 77 -6.01 -6.97 -7.54
CA TYR A 77 -4.89 -6.03 -7.45
C TYR A 77 -4.92 -5.33 -6.10
N VAL A 78 -4.03 -5.74 -5.19
CA VAL A 78 -3.85 -5.04 -3.92
C VAL A 78 -2.86 -3.89 -4.09
N ALA A 79 -3.34 -2.66 -3.86
CA ALA A 79 -2.54 -1.46 -3.94
C ALA A 79 -1.57 -1.32 -2.74
N THR A 80 -0.47 -0.59 -2.93
CA THR A 80 0.60 -0.49 -1.90
C THR A 80 0.16 0.32 -0.69
N ASP A 81 -0.76 1.27 -0.87
CA ASP A 81 -1.38 2.04 0.21
C ASP A 81 -2.17 1.16 1.18
N GLN A 82 -2.84 0.11 0.71
CA GLN A 82 -3.54 -0.86 1.57
C GLN A 82 -2.58 -1.55 2.55
N LEU A 83 -1.38 -1.94 2.08
CA LEU A 83 -0.33 -2.45 2.95
C LEU A 83 0.06 -1.41 4.01
N LEU A 84 0.31 -0.17 3.59
CA LEU A 84 0.75 0.89 4.50
C LEU A 84 -0.32 1.22 5.54
N ASN A 85 -1.59 1.26 5.15
CA ASN A 85 -2.71 1.46 6.06
C ASN A 85 -2.82 0.32 7.08
N ALA A 86 -2.71 -0.94 6.63
CA ALA A 86 -2.69 -2.10 7.52
C ALA A 86 -1.57 -1.99 8.57
N ILE A 87 -0.34 -1.67 8.12
CA ILE A 87 0.81 -1.52 9.01
C ILE A 87 0.61 -0.35 9.98
N TYR A 88 0.09 0.78 9.51
CA TYR A 88 -0.20 1.93 10.35
C TYR A 88 -1.17 1.59 11.48
N LEU A 89 -2.25 0.86 11.19
CA LEU A 89 -3.23 0.44 12.18
C LEU A 89 -2.62 -0.49 13.26
N ILE A 90 -1.71 -1.37 12.88
CA ILE A 90 -1.08 -2.31 13.84
C ILE A 90 0.16 -1.76 14.55
N THR A 91 0.61 -0.55 14.22
CA THR A 91 1.84 0.08 14.77
C THR A 91 1.58 1.36 15.56
N GLN A 92 0.37 1.93 15.50
CA GLN A 92 -0.04 3.09 16.30
C GLN A 92 0.05 2.80 17.82
N PRO A 93 0.75 3.64 18.63
CA PRO A 93 0.87 3.47 20.08
C PRO A 93 -0.44 3.69 20.89
N ALA A 94 -1.62 3.71 20.26
CA ALA A 94 -2.89 3.90 20.94
C ALA A 94 -3.99 2.99 20.36
N ALA A 95 -3.89 1.70 20.64
CA ALA A 95 -5.06 0.85 20.84
C ALA A 95 -5.17 0.53 22.34
N GLN A 96 -5.59 1.53 23.13
CA GLN A 96 -6.34 1.31 24.38
C GLN A 96 -7.83 1.03 24.07
N VAL A 97 -8.19 0.89 22.79
CA VAL A 97 -9.30 0.02 22.43
C VAL A 97 -8.74 -1.38 22.63
N GLU A 98 -9.21 -2.09 23.65
CA GLU A 98 -8.91 -3.52 23.81
C GLU A 98 -9.14 -4.16 22.44
N LEU A 99 -8.07 -4.61 21.77
CA LEU A 99 -8.20 -5.24 20.46
C LEU A 99 -8.95 -6.58 20.57
N SER A 100 -9.15 -7.04 21.82
CA SER A 100 -10.01 -8.11 22.31
C SER A 100 -11.44 -7.68 22.65
N THR A 101 -11.77 -6.38 22.65
CA THR A 101 -13.16 -5.95 22.88
C THR A 101 -14.00 -6.43 21.70
N PRO A 102 -15.08 -7.18 21.97
CA PRO A 102 -15.98 -7.59 20.92
C PRO A 102 -16.70 -6.38 20.32
N LEU A 103 -16.84 -6.35 18.99
CA LEU A 103 -17.47 -5.24 18.27
C LEU A 103 -18.95 -5.05 18.64
N ARG A 104 -19.57 -6.06 19.24
CA ARG A 104 -20.92 -6.07 19.83
C ARG A 104 -20.91 -6.97 21.07
N GLU A 105 -21.70 -6.63 22.11
CA GLU A 105 -21.74 -7.35 23.40
C GLU A 105 -22.02 -8.88 23.32
N ASN A 106 -22.53 -9.38 22.18
CA ASN A 106 -22.87 -10.81 21.97
C ASN A 106 -22.06 -11.49 20.84
N ASP A 107 -21.03 -10.83 20.31
CA ASP A 107 -20.18 -11.37 19.24
C ASP A 107 -18.79 -11.69 19.80
N SER A 108 -18.14 -12.78 19.39
CA SER A 108 -16.73 -13.01 19.73
C SER A 108 -15.77 -12.30 18.78
N THR A 109 -16.30 -11.67 17.72
CA THR A 109 -15.51 -11.02 16.68
C THR A 109 -14.95 -9.72 17.24
N THR A 110 -13.64 -9.73 17.45
CA THR A 110 -12.94 -8.58 17.98
C THR A 110 -12.62 -7.57 16.88
N LEU A 111 -12.26 -6.35 17.27
CA LEU A 111 -11.76 -5.35 16.32
C LEU A 111 -10.48 -5.86 15.62
N GLN A 112 -9.69 -6.70 16.31
CA GLN A 112 -8.57 -7.43 15.72
C GLN A 112 -9.03 -8.40 14.63
N ASP A 113 -10.05 -9.22 14.91
CA ASP A 113 -10.55 -10.22 13.97
C ASP A 113 -11.17 -9.58 12.74
N PHE A 114 -11.89 -8.46 12.92
CA PHE A 114 -12.45 -7.72 11.80
C PHE A 114 -11.36 -7.07 10.94
N ILE A 115 -10.36 -6.42 11.56
CA ILE A 115 -9.23 -5.85 10.82
C ILE A 115 -8.44 -6.95 10.12
N LEU A 116 -8.13 -8.05 10.79
CA LEU A 116 -7.42 -9.19 10.19
C LEU A 116 -8.25 -9.85 9.11
N LYS A 117 -9.58 -9.92 9.24
CA LYS A 117 -10.48 -10.47 8.22
C LYS A 117 -10.59 -9.54 7.02
N THR A 118 -10.75 -8.24 7.21
CA THR A 118 -10.74 -7.25 6.13
C THR A 118 -9.38 -7.21 5.44
N ILE A 119 -8.26 -7.29 6.17
CA ILE A 119 -6.91 -7.42 5.60
C ILE A 119 -6.70 -8.81 4.96
N ALA A 120 -7.36 -9.86 5.45
CA ALA A 120 -7.35 -11.19 4.84
C ALA A 120 -8.38 -11.31 3.70
N GLU A 121 -9.21 -10.31 3.46
CA GLU A 121 -10.15 -10.22 2.34
C GLU A 121 -9.66 -9.21 1.27
N ILE A 122 -8.74 -8.29 1.62
CA ILE A 122 -7.93 -7.46 0.70
C ILE A 122 -6.69 -8.22 0.23
#